data_AF-A0A392SAI9-F1
#
_entry.id   AF-A0A392SAI9-F1
#
_cell.length_a   1.000
_cell.length_b   1.000
_cell.length_c   1.000
_cell.angle_alpha   90.00
_cell.angle_beta   90.00
_cell.angle_gamma   90.00
#
_symmetry.space_group_name_H-M   'P 1'
#
loop_
_entity.id
_entity.type
_entity.pdbx_description
1 polymer ?
#
loop_
_entity_poly.entity_id
_entity_poly.type
_entity_poly.pdbx_seq_one_letter_code
_entity_poly.pdbx_strand_id
1 'polypeptide(L)' 'RTAPFPAWYNPQAKCEYHAGTKGHSVDNCQAFKNKVQNLVAKKLLTFKEGGPNIQDNPLPGHADPSVDAS' A
#
# COMPACT_ATOMS: atom_id res chain seq x y z
N ARG A 1 -22.77 3.99 27.38
CA ARG A 1 -21.55 4.83 27.23
C ARG A 1 -20.91 4.45 25.90
N THR A 2 -20.90 5.35 24.93
CA THR A 2 -20.15 5.14 23.69
C THR A 2 -18.69 5.45 23.98
N ALA A 3 -17.77 4.61 23.49
CA ALA A 3 -16.35 4.95 23.57
C ALA A 3 -16.12 6.30 22.84
N PRO A 4 -15.36 7.24 23.42
CA PRO A 4 -15.16 8.58 22.84
C PRO A 4 -14.40 8.55 21.51
N PHE A 5 -13.76 7.42 21.18
CA PHE A 5 -12.95 7.27 19.99
C PHE A 5 -13.33 6.02 19.17
N PRO A 6 -13.21 6.06 17.83
CA PRO A 6 -13.37 4.90 16.97
C PRO A 6 -12.31 3.82 17.24
N ALA A 7 -12.61 2.57 16.88
CA ALA A 7 -11.70 1.43 17.07
C ALA A 7 -10.35 1.57 16.35
N TRP A 8 -10.29 2.37 15.29
CA TRP A 8 -9.06 2.63 14.54
C TRP A 8 -8.19 3.77 15.13
N TYR A 9 -8.67 4.46 16.16
CA TYR A 9 -7.92 5.55 16.78
C TYR A 9 -6.73 4.98 17.56
N ASN A 10 -5.55 5.53 17.30
CA ASN A 10 -4.33 5.23 18.02
C ASN A 10 -3.56 6.54 18.27
N PRO A 11 -3.43 7.00 19.53
CA PRO A 11 -2.78 8.28 19.83
C PRO A 11 -1.27 8.28 19.54
N GLN A 12 -0.64 7.10 19.42
CA GLN A 12 0.76 6.96 19.02
C GLN A 12 0.93 6.87 17.49
N ALA A 13 -0.12 6.51 16.76
CA ALA A 13 -0.08 6.49 15.30
C ALA A 13 0.03 7.91 14.73
N LYS A 14 0.76 8.03 13.62
CA LYS A 14 0.97 9.28 12.89
C LYS A 14 0.49 9.11 11.44
N CYS A 15 -0.16 10.14 10.92
CA CYS A 15 -0.64 10.16 9.55
C CYS A 15 0.30 11.01 8.68
N GLU A 16 1.09 10.36 7.83
CA GLU A 16 2.06 11.04 6.96
C GLU A 16 1.39 11.94 5.91
N TYR A 17 0.19 11.58 5.46
CA TYR A 17 -0.63 12.42 4.58
C TYR A 17 -0.95 13.80 5.19
N HIS A 18 -0.97 13.89 6.52
CA HIS A 18 -1.18 15.12 7.28
C HIS A 18 0.08 15.52 8.06
N ALA A 19 1.26 15.35 7.45
CA ALA A 19 2.56 15.76 8.01
C ALA A 19 2.83 15.21 9.42
N GLY A 20 2.39 13.98 9.69
CA GLY A 20 2.66 13.28 10.95
C GLY A 20 1.68 13.58 12.08
N THR A 21 0.50 14.14 11.78
CA THR A 21 -0.58 14.36 12.75
C THR A 21 -0.91 13.07 13.51
N LYS A 22 -1.01 13.14 14.84
CA LYS A 22 -1.29 11.97 15.70
C LYS A 22 -2.77 11.55 15.68
N GLY A 23 -3.03 10.28 15.98
CA GLY A 23 -4.38 9.75 16.22
C GLY A 23 -4.84 8.68 15.24
N HIS A 24 -4.24 8.62 14.04
CA HIS A 24 -4.49 7.58 13.04
C HIS A 24 -3.28 7.40 12.12
N SER A 25 -3.13 6.23 11.52
CA SER A 25 -2.16 5.96 10.46
C SER A 25 -2.68 6.45 9.11
N VAL A 26 -1.79 6.53 8.11
CA VAL A 26 -2.19 6.85 6.72
C VAL A 26 -3.23 5.85 6.18
N ASP A 27 -3.13 4.57 6.55
CA ASP A 27 -4.08 3.52 6.16
C ASP A 27 -5.48 3.73 6.73
N ASN A 28 -5.60 4.45 7.85
CA ASN A 28 -6.88 4.81 8.47
C ASN A 28 -7.34 6.23 8.12
N CYS A 29 -6.58 6.96 7.30
CA CYS A 29 -6.91 8.32 6.90
C CYS A 29 -8.01 8.36 5.82
N GLN A 30 -9.20 8.85 6.20
CA GLN A 30 -10.33 8.98 5.27
C GLN A 30 -10.04 10.00 4.16
N ALA A 31 -9.36 11.10 4.47
CA ALA A 31 -9.00 12.10 3.47
C ALA A 31 -8.07 11.51 2.39
N PHE A 32 -7.09 10.71 2.81
CA PHE A 32 -6.20 10.00 1.89
C PHE A 32 -6.98 9.02 1.00
N LYS A 33 -7.81 8.14 1.60
CA LYS A 33 -8.65 7.19 0.85
C LYS A 33 -9.52 7.90 -0.19
N ASN A 34 -10.21 8.97 0.21
CA ASN A 34 -11.04 9.75 -0.69
C ASN A 34 -10.22 10.38 -1.82
N LYS A 35 -9.02 10.89 -1.54
CA LYS A 35 -8.15 11.45 -2.57
C LYS A 35 -7.71 10.39 -3.59
N VAL A 36 -7.29 9.20 -3.13
CA VAL A 36 -6.95 8.08 -4.00
C VAL A 36 -8.13 7.69 -4.89
N GLN A 37 -9.32 7.51 -4.30
CA GLN A 37 -10.54 7.18 -5.05
C GLN A 37 -10.89 8.24 -6.11
N ASN A 38 -10.75 9.53 -5.78
CA ASN A 38 -10.95 10.62 -6.75
C ASN A 38 -9.95 10.58 -7.91
N LEU A 39 -8.68 10.23 -7.65
CA LEU A 39 -7.67 10.09 -8.70
C LEU A 39 -7.97 8.89 -9.61
N VAL A 40 -8.45 7.78 -9.04
CA VAL A 40 -8.90 6.61 -9.80
C VAL A 40 -10.10 6.93 -10.67
N ALA A 41 -11.11 7.60 -10.10
CA ALA A 41 -12.31 8.01 -10.83
C ALA A 41 -11.97 8.94 -12.01
N LYS A 42 -10.99 9.83 -11.83
CA LYS A 42 -10.48 10.71 -12.89
C LYS A 42 -9.52 10.03 -13.87
N LYS A 43 -9.26 8.73 -13.73
CA LYS A 43 -8.28 7.97 -14.54
C LYS A 43 -6.86 8.57 -14.51
N LEU A 44 -6.54 9.31 -13.44
CA LEU A 44 -5.21 9.87 -13.19
C LEU A 44 -4.32 8.89 -12.41
N LEU A 45 -4.95 7.93 -11.74
CA LEU A 45 -4.31 6.84 -11.05
C LEU A 45 -4.99 5.54 -11.48
N THR A 46 -4.24 4.55 -11.91
CA THR A 46 -4.76 3.24 -12.27
C THR A 46 -3.96 2.18 -11.54
N PHE A 47 -4.65 1.21 -10.94
CA PHE A 47 -4.02 0.02 -10.40
C PHE A 47 -4.00 -1.05 -11.48
N LYS A 48 -2.84 -1.68 -11.70
CA LYS A 48 -2.77 -2.89 -12.53
C LYS A 48 -3.24 -4.07 -11.69
N GLU A 49 -4.23 -4.81 -12.16
CA GLU A 49 -4.58 -6.11 -11.58
C GLU A 49 -3.43 -7.07 -11.91
N GLY A 50 -2.75 -7.58 -10.87
CA GLY A 50 -1.57 -8.46 -11.02
C GLY A 50 -0.26 -7.95 -10.41
N GLY A 51 -0.21 -6.75 -9.83
CA GLY A 51 1.04 -6.19 -9.26
C GLY A 51 2.14 -6.01 -10.32
N PRO A 52 3.37 -5.60 -9.95
CA PRO A 52 4.52 -5.85 -10.82
C PRO A 52 4.67 -7.37 -10.93
N ASN A 53 4.24 -7.93 -12.06
CA ASN A 53 4.48 -9.33 -12.32
C ASN A 53 6.00 -9.54 -12.36
N ILE A 54 6.54 -10.34 -11.44
CA ILE A 54 7.96 -10.72 -11.43
C ILE A 54 8.33 -11.42 -12.76
N GLN A 55 7.33 -11.91 -13.51
CA GLN A 55 7.49 -12.48 -14.86
C GLN A 55 7.67 -11.44 -15.97
N ASP A 56 7.30 -10.17 -15.77
CA ASP A 56 7.52 -9.10 -16.77
C ASP A 56 8.96 -8.53 -16.69
N ASN A 57 9.72 -8.90 -15.65
CA ASN A 57 11.13 -8.55 -15.50
C ASN A 57 11.94 -9.78 -15.05
N PRO A 58 12.09 -10.81 -15.91
CA PRO A 58 13.07 -11.85 -15.64
C PRO A 58 14.46 -11.20 -15.65
N LEU A 59 15.23 -11.39 -14.57
CA LEU A 59 16.65 -11.06 -14.57
C LEU A 59 17.30 -11.86 -15.71
N PRO A 60 18.00 -11.21 -16.66
CA PRO A 60 18.72 -11.96 -17.66
C PRO A 60 19.95 -12.58 -16.99
N GLY A 61 19.96 -13.90 -16.87
CA GLY A 61 21.21 -14.64 -16.69
C GLY A 61 21.40 -15.39 -15.38
N HIS A 62 20.42 -16.17 -14.95
CA HIS A 62 20.76 -17.42 -14.27
C HIS A 62 20.03 -18.57 -14.97
N ALA A 63 20.68 -19.09 -16.01
CA ALA A 63 20.47 -20.48 -16.38
C ALA A 63 20.97 -21.30 -15.20
N ASP A 64 20.05 -21.89 -14.43
CA ASP A 64 20.41 -22.90 -13.44
C ASP A 64 21.09 -24.06 -14.18
N PRO A 65 22.40 -24.28 -14.01
CA PRO A 65 22.94 -25.58 -14.35
C PRO A 65 22.40 -26.51 -13.27
N SER A 66 21.49 -27.39 -13.67
CA SER A 66 21.15 -28.59 -12.91
C SER A 66 22.46 -29.29 -12.55
N VAL A 67 22.94 -29.12 -11.32
CA VAL A 67 24.06 -29.88 -10.79
C VAL A 67 23.52 -31.27 -10.48
N ASP A 68 23.74 -32.17 -11.43
CA ASP A 68 23.69 -33.62 -11.21
C ASP A 68 24.68 -33.95 -10.09
N ALA A 69 24.15 -34.39 -8.95
CA ALA A 69 24.93 -34.96 -7.87
C ALA A 69 24.87 -36.47 -8.00
N SER A 70 25.95 -37.06 -8.50
CA SER A 70 26.26 -38.50 -8.38
C SER A 70 26.48 -38.91 -6.93
#